data_AF-R5GYF2-F1
#
_entry.id   AF-R5GYF2-F1
#
_cell.length_a   1.000
_cell.length_b   1.000
_cell.length_c   1.000
_cell.angle_alpha   90.00
_cell.angle_beta   90.00
_cell.angle_gamma   90.00
#
_symmetry.space_group_name_H-M   'P 1'
#
loop_
_entity.id
_entity.type
_entity.pdbx_description
1 polymer ?
#
loop_
_entity_poly.entity_id
_entity_poly.type
_entity_poly.pdbx_seq_one_letter_code
_entity_poly.pdbx_strand_id
1 'polypeptide(L)'
;MKQLFKLVNQYAPLKYKAFLTLEVYSGFRNGELMGLERKEADWENNVISVRRTSNYTVTDGNYTDTPKTKSSIRSLKQPKQVFDVLSALREAG
;
A
#
# COMPACT_ATOMS: atom_id res chain seq x y z
N MET A 1 -0.98 -13.26 13.69
CA MET A 1 -1.65 -12.01 13.25
C MET A 1 -2.11 -11.09 14.38
N LYS A 2 -2.96 -11.51 15.33
CA LYS A 2 -3.46 -10.62 16.41
C LYS A 2 -2.34 -9.95 17.25
N GLN A 3 -1.30 -10.71 17.60
CA GLN A 3 -0.14 -10.18 18.35
C GLN A 3 0.69 -9.17 17.55
N LEU A 4 0.84 -9.38 16.24
CA LEU A 4 1.54 -8.44 15.35
C LEU A 4 0.84 -7.09 15.35
N PHE A 5 -0.48 -7.07 15.11
CA PHE A 5 -1.25 -5.82 15.15
C PHE A 5 -1.22 -5.13 16.52
N LYS A 6 -1.23 -5.91 17.62
CA LYS A 6 -1.06 -5.35 18.97
C LYS A 6 0.27 -4.58 19.08
N LEU A 7 1.38 -5.21 18.68
CA LEU A 7 2.71 -4.59 18.75
C LEU A 7 2.83 -3.38 17.81
N VAL A 8 2.35 -3.49 16.58
CA VAL A 8 2.36 -2.41 15.59
C VAL A 8 1.56 -1.21 16.08
N ASN A 9 0.36 -1.44 16.61
CA ASN A 9 -0.48 -0.37 17.12
C ASN A 9 0.12 0.32 18.35
N GLN A 10 0.85 -0.42 19.19
CA GLN A 10 1.42 0.10 20.42
C GLN A 10 2.74 0.86 20.20
N TYR A 11 3.61 0.37 19.31
CA TYR A 11 4.99 0.85 19.23
C TYR A 11 5.41 1.41 17.88
N ALA A 12 4.73 1.04 16.78
CA ALA A 12 5.21 1.42 15.45
C ALA A 12 4.82 2.87 15.10
N PRO A 13 5.69 3.63 14.42
CA PRO A 13 5.32 4.88 13.77
C PRO A 13 4.15 4.72 12.78
N LEU A 14 3.36 5.79 12.58
CA LEU A 14 2.16 5.78 11.73
C LEU A 14 2.42 5.23 10.31
N LYS A 15 3.55 5.58 9.70
CA LYS A 15 3.96 5.06 8.38
C LYS A 15 4.01 3.53 8.32
N TYR A 16 4.48 2.88 9.39
CA TYR A 16 4.55 1.42 9.46
C TYR A 16 3.20 0.80 9.82
N LYS A 17 2.39 1.47 10.64
CA LYS A 17 1.00 1.04 10.88
C LYS A 17 0.21 1.00 9.58
N ALA A 18 0.30 2.06 8.79
CA ALA A 18 -0.35 2.15 7.49
C ALA A 18 0.16 1.09 6.51
N PHE A 19 1.48 0.94 6.39
CA PHE A 19 2.10 -0.03 5.50
C PHE A 19 1.67 -1.46 5.82
N LEU A 20 1.83 -1.90 7.08
CA LEU A 20 1.51 -3.27 7.49
C LEU A 20 0.01 -3.55 7.45
N THR A 21 -0.83 -2.57 7.79
CA THR A 21 -2.29 -2.73 7.67
C THR A 21 -2.67 -2.91 6.21
N LEU A 22 -2.15 -2.08 5.30
CA LEU A 22 -2.44 -2.21 3.88
C LEU A 22 -1.92 -3.54 3.33
N GLU A 23 -0.68 -3.94 3.63
CA GLU A 23 -0.09 -5.21 3.18
C GLU A 23 -0.94 -6.42 3.59
N VAL A 24 -1.33 -6.50 4.86
CA VAL A 24 -2.08 -7.63 5.39
C VAL A 24 -3.48 -7.75 4.78
N TYR A 25 -4.17 -6.62 4.58
CA TYR A 25 -5.54 -6.64 4.06
C TYR A 25 -5.60 -6.75 2.53
N SER A 26 -4.60 -6.24 1.82
CA SER A 26 -4.58 -6.25 0.35
C SER A 26 -3.88 -7.47 -0.26
N GLY A 27 -2.89 -8.04 0.43
CA GLY A 27 -2.03 -9.09 -0.12
C GLY A 27 -1.18 -8.60 -1.31
N PHE A 28 -0.98 -7.28 -1.45
CA PHE A 28 -0.09 -6.72 -2.47
C PHE A 28 1.37 -7.08 -2.19
N ARG A 29 2.14 -7.22 -3.26
CA ARG A 29 3.58 -7.50 -3.15
C ARG A 29 4.31 -6.23 -2.70
N ASN A 30 5.44 -6.40 -2.02
CA ASN A 30 6.25 -5.27 -1.55
C ASN A 30 6.54 -4.23 -2.64
N GLY A 31 6.93 -4.66 -3.85
CA GLY A 31 7.16 -3.74 -4.98
C GLY A 31 5.90 -3.00 -5.42
N GLU A 32 4.72 -3.63 -5.35
CA GLU A 32 3.45 -2.97 -5.65
C GLU A 32 3.11 -1.92 -4.59
N LEU A 33 3.28 -2.25 -3.30
CA LEU A 33 3.03 -1.32 -2.19
C LEU A 33 3.97 -0.11 -2.24
N MET A 34 5.26 -0.33 -2.54
CA MET A 34 6.24 0.73 -2.72
C MET A 34 5.97 1.59 -3.97
N GLY A 35 5.26 1.04 -4.96
CA GLY A 35 4.88 1.75 -6.18
C GLY A 35 3.52 2.47 -6.11
N LEU A 36 2.76 2.34 -5.01
CA LEU A 36 1.47 3.02 -4.88
C LEU A 36 1.66 4.53 -4.73
N GLU A 37 0.90 5.31 -5.50
CA GLU A 37 0.73 6.74 -5.24
C GLU A 37 -0.68 7.03 -4.74
N ARG A 38 -0.92 8.28 -4.34
CA ARG A 38 -2.20 8.72 -3.78
C ARG A 38 -3.36 8.63 -4.80
N LYS A 39 -3.07 8.75 -6.10
CA LYS A 39 -4.08 8.76 -7.18
C LYS A 39 -4.65 7.36 -7.48
N GLU A 40 -3.98 6.32 -7.00
CA GLU A 40 -4.44 4.94 -7.12
C GLU A 40 -5.52 4.56 -6.09
N ALA A 41 -5.72 5.39 -5.06
CA ALA A 41 -6.74 5.21 -4.04
C ALA A 41 -8.03 5.97 -4.40
N ASP A 42 -9.11 5.24 -4.60
CA ASP A 42 -10.48 5.75 -4.62
C ASP A 42 -10.99 5.79 -3.17
N TRP A 43 -10.95 6.99 -2.59
CA TRP A 43 -11.31 7.25 -1.20
C TRP A 43 -12.82 7.19 -0.95
N GLU A 44 -13.64 7.39 -1.98
CA GLU A 44 -15.10 7.35 -1.85
C GLU A 44 -15.57 5.90 -1.77
N ASN A 45 -15.04 5.04 -2.64
CA ASN A 45 -15.46 3.64 -2.72
C ASN A 45 -14.59 2.67 -1.89
N ASN A 46 -13.54 3.18 -1.23
CA ASN A 46 -12.52 2.42 -0.53
C ASN A 46 -11.84 1.37 -1.43
N VAL A 47 -11.41 1.76 -2.63
CA VAL A 47 -10.78 0.87 -3.60
C VAL A 47 -9.34 1.31 -3.87
N ILE A 48 -8.40 0.37 -3.84
CA ILE A 48 -6.99 0.62 -4.21
C ILE A 48 -6.68 -0.12 -5.51
N SER A 49 -6.14 0.61 -6.48
CA SER A 49 -5.78 0.07 -7.80
C SER A 49 -4.26 -0.01 -7.95
N VAL A 50 -3.71 -1.22 -8.02
CA VAL A 50 -2.27 -1.41 -8.29
C VAL A 50 -2.03 -1.27 -9.79
N ARG A 51 -1.23 -0.27 -10.17
CA ARG A 51 -0.93 0.06 -11.58
C ARG A 51 0.55 0.02 -11.92
N ARG A 52 1.43 -0.09 -10.92
CA ARG A 52 2.88 -0.09 -11.09
C ARG A 52 3.56 -0.82 -9.94
N THR A 53 4.83 -1.14 -10.14
CA THR A 53 5.71 -1.68 -9.09
C THR A 53 6.99 -0.85 -9.03
N SER A 54 7.44 -0.52 -7.82
CA SER A 54 8.78 0.00 -7.60
C SER A 54 9.76 -1.18 -7.48
N ASN A 55 10.78 -1.15 -8.32
CA ASN A 55 11.82 -2.17 -8.44
C ASN A 55 13.20 -1.52 -8.25
N TYR A 56 14.21 -2.35 -7.97
CA TYR A 56 15.59 -1.90 -7.78
C TYR A 56 16.56 -2.79 -8.56
N THR A 57 17.50 -2.16 -9.29
CA THR A 57 18.69 -2.80 -9.85
C THR A 57 19.93 -2.02 -9.42
N VAL A 58 21.09 -2.70 -9.37
CA VAL A 58 22.37 -2.03 -9.06
C VAL A 58 22.72 -0.96 -10.09
N THR A 59 22.30 -1.15 -11.34
CA THR A 59 22.57 -0.24 -12.47
C THR A 59 21.65 0.97 -12.51
N ASP A 60 20.36 0.78 -12.27
CA ASP A 60 19.34 1.82 -12.52
C ASP A 60 18.80 2.45 -11.22
N GLY A 61 19.24 1.96 -10.06
CA GLY A 61 18.70 2.38 -8.78
C GLY A 61 17.23 1.99 -8.63
N ASN A 62 16.44 2.85 -7.97
CA ASN A 62 15.00 2.65 -7.86
C ASN A 62 14.32 3.12 -9.15
N TYR A 63 13.59 2.21 -9.81
CA TYR A 63 12.79 2.53 -10.98
C TYR A 63 11.37 2.00 -10.82
N THR A 64 10.42 2.61 -11.52
CA THR A 64 9.04 2.10 -11.59
C THR A 64 8.85 1.36 -12.91
N ASP A 65 8.35 0.15 -12.84
CA ASP A 65 7.93 -0.60 -14.02
C ASP A 65 6.39 -0.61 -14.10
N THR A 66 5.88 -0.51 -15.32
CA THR A 66 4.45 -0.72 -15.58
C THR A 66 4.22 -2.20 -15.86
N PRO A 67 3.17 -2.83 -15.30
CA PRO A 67 2.94 -4.25 -15.54
C PRO A 67 2.86 -4.54 -17.03
N LYS A 68 3.61 -5.55 -17.51
CA LYS A 68 3.76 -5.89 -18.94
C LYS A 68 2.43 -6.25 -19.64
N THR A 69 1.33 -6.42 -18.89
CA THR A 69 -0.01 -6.74 -19.43
C THR A 69 -1.13 -6.06 -18.65
N LYS A 70 -2.22 -5.66 -19.34
CA LYS A 70 -3.45 -5.10 -18.72
C LYS A 70 -4.05 -6.02 -17.64
N SER A 71 -3.81 -7.33 -17.72
CA SER A 71 -4.29 -8.33 -16.76
C SER A 71 -3.65 -8.23 -15.37
N SER A 72 -2.52 -7.53 -15.23
CA SER A 72 -1.84 -7.35 -13.94
C SER A 72 -2.31 -6.10 -13.19
N ILE A 73 -3.13 -5.25 -13.81
CA ILE A 73 -3.79 -4.12 -13.15
C ILE A 73 -4.99 -4.69 -12.38
N ARG A 74 -4.98 -4.52 -11.07
CA ARG A 74 -6.06 -5.02 -10.20
C ARG A 74 -6.52 -3.93 -9.25
N SER A 75 -7.82 -3.92 -9.01
CA SER A 75 -8.48 -3.04 -8.05
C SER A 75 -9.09 -3.90 -6.95
N LEU A 76 -8.72 -3.64 -5.71
CA LEU A 76 -9.25 -4.33 -4.55
C LEU A 76 -9.97 -3.35 -3.64
N LYS A 77 -11.22 -3.68 -3.30
CA LYS A 77 -11.94 -2.98 -2.23
C LYS A 77 -11.31 -3.36 -0.90
N GLN A 78 -10.97 -2.35 -0.12
CA GLN A 78 -10.41 -2.52 1.22
C GLN A 78 -11.45 -2.20 2.29
N PRO A 79 -11.34 -2.80 3.48
CA PRO A 79 -12.12 -2.37 4.63
C PRO A 79 -11.84 -0.91 4.99
N LYS A 80 -12.85 -0.23 5.52
CA LYS A 80 -12.76 1.19 5.95
C LYS A 80 -11.55 1.45 6.86
N GLN A 81 -11.22 0.51 7.74
CA GLN A 81 -10.08 0.58 8.67
C GLN A 81 -8.73 0.82 7.95
N VAL A 82 -8.56 0.28 6.74
CA VAL A 82 -7.37 0.50 5.93
C VAL A 82 -7.33 1.96 5.45
N PHE A 83 -8.46 2.48 4.97
CA PHE A 83 -8.56 3.86 4.51
C PHE A 83 -8.47 4.88 5.66
N ASP A 84 -8.90 4.51 6.86
CA ASP A 84 -8.77 5.34 8.06
C ASP A 84 -7.29 5.55 8.43
N VAL A 85 -6.49 4.48 8.44
CA VAL A 85 -5.04 4.59 8.72
C VAL A 85 -4.28 5.29 7.59
N LEU A 86 -4.68 5.10 6.33
CA LEU A 86 -4.09 5.80 5.19
C LEU A 86 -4.44 7.30 5.19
N SER A 87 -5.64 7.67 5.63
CA SER A 87 -6.06 9.07 5.79
C SER A 87 -5.26 9.75 6.89
N ALA A 88 -5.10 9.10 8.05
CA ALA A 88 -4.25 9.59 9.12
C ALA A 88 -2.81 9.81 8.65
N LEU A 89 -2.25 8.87 7.87
CA LEU A 89 -0.90 9.03 7.30
C LEU A 89 -0.83 10.20 6.31
N ARG A 90 -1.90 10.46 5.54
CA ARG A 90 -1.96 11.58 4.61
C ARG A 90 -1.99 12.92 5.32
N GLU A 91 -2.71 13.02 6.44
CA GLU A 91 -2.86 14.27 7.20
C GLU A 91 -1.65 14.59 8.08
N ALA A 92 -0.86 13.57 8.43
CA ALA A 92 0.33 13.72 9.28
C ALA A 92 1.60 14.19 8.55
N GLY A 93 1.54 14.41 7.23
CA GLY A 93 2.66 14.87 6.41
C GLY A 93 2.28 16.07 5.57
#